data_AF-A0A160TFT5-F1
#
_entry.id   AF-A0A160TFT5-F1
#
_cell.length_a   1.000
_cell.length_b   1.000
_cell.length_c   1.000
_cell.angle_alpha   90.00
_cell.angle_beta   90.00
_cell.angle_gamma   90.00
#
_symmetry.space_group_name_H-M   'P 1'
#
loop_
_entity.id
_entity.type
_entity.pdbx_description
1 polymer ?
#
loop_
_entity_poly.entity_id
_entity_poly.type
_entity_poly.pdbx_seq_one_letter_code
_entity_poly.pdbx_strand_id
1 'polypeptide(L)'
;MATKDNDMAMPDEEMDNESETDLGPEEEQDEAPITDVSFGSAEAHRKLRESLDAEVAAFLARGGQIKTVDDNVMGDPPRKPQTSYGSRPI
;
A
#
# COMPACT_ATOMS: atom_id res chain seq x y z
N MET A 1 10.23 -26.97 -47.07
CA MET A 1 10.61 -25.55 -46.96
C MET A 1 9.31 -24.77 -46.82
N ALA A 2 9.01 -24.01 -45.76
CA ALA A 2 9.84 -23.45 -44.70
C ALA A 2 9.01 -23.31 -43.41
N THR A 3 9.67 -23.45 -42.26
CA THR A 3 9.24 -22.94 -40.95
C THR A 3 9.33 -21.41 -40.96
N LYS A 4 8.37 -20.76 -40.29
CA LYS A 4 8.51 -19.42 -39.70
C LYS A 4 7.28 -19.23 -38.81
N ASP A 5 7.37 -19.66 -37.56
CA ASP A 5 7.94 -18.85 -36.47
C ASP A 5 7.22 -17.50 -36.43
N ASN A 6 5.97 -17.53 -35.98
CA ASN A 6 5.30 -16.34 -35.45
C ASN A 6 5.61 -16.27 -33.95
N ASP A 7 6.92 -16.26 -33.64
CA ASP A 7 7.43 -15.72 -32.38
C ASP A 7 7.24 -14.22 -32.47
N MET A 8 6.10 -13.75 -31.97
CA MET A 8 5.95 -12.36 -31.55
C MET A 8 6.82 -12.21 -30.30
N ALA A 9 8.13 -12.13 -30.51
CA ALA A 9 9.08 -11.73 -29.50
C ALA A 9 8.63 -10.33 -29.06
N MET A 10 8.10 -10.25 -27.82
CA MET A 10 7.98 -9.00 -27.11
C MET A 10 9.39 -8.39 -27.13
N PRO A 11 9.59 -7.21 -27.74
CA PRO A 11 10.84 -6.50 -27.54
C PRO A 11 10.91 -6.19 -26.04
N ASP A 12 11.91 -6.79 -25.39
CA ASP A 12 12.39 -6.35 -24.08
C ASP A 12 13.01 -4.97 -24.31
N GLU A 13 12.16 -3.94 -24.40
CA GLU A 13 12.60 -2.56 -24.32
C GLU A 13 13.06 -2.34 -22.88
N GLU A 14 14.35 -2.62 -22.68
CA GLU A 14 15.15 -2.13 -21.57
C GLU A 14 14.90 -0.63 -21.47
N MET A 15 14.01 -0.25 -20.56
CA MET A 15 13.72 1.14 -20.26
C MET A 15 14.92 1.65 -19.46
N ASP A 16 15.95 2.11 -20.19
CA ASP A 16 17.09 2.84 -19.64
C ASP A 16 16.53 4.06 -18.88
N ASN A 17 16.33 3.88 -17.58
CA ASN A 17 15.94 4.94 -16.68
C ASN A 17 17.18 5.76 -16.33
N GLU A 18 17.70 6.50 -17.31
CA GLU A 18 18.66 7.57 -17.07
C GLU A 18 17.94 8.82 -16.56
N SER A 19 17.44 8.76 -15.32
CA SER A 19 17.13 9.99 -14.59
C SER A 19 18.44 10.63 -14.15
N GLU A 20 19.10 11.38 -15.03
CA GLU A 20 20.12 12.36 -14.62
C GLU A 20 19.41 13.49 -13.85
N THR A 21 19.32 13.33 -12.53
CA THR A 21 18.98 14.45 -11.64
C THR A 21 20.26 15.21 -11.32
N ASP A 22 20.50 16.30 -12.05
CA ASP A 22 21.45 17.35 -11.69
C ASP A 22 20.96 18.03 -10.40
N LEU A 23 21.38 17.48 -9.25
CA LEU A 23 21.07 17.99 -7.93
C LEU A 23 22.10 19.05 -7.54
N GLY A 24 21.76 20.31 -7.80
CA GLY A 24 22.38 21.47 -7.16
C GLY A 24 22.22 21.39 -5.62
N PRO A 25 23.05 22.12 -4.85
CA PRO A 25 23.11 21.93 -3.40
C PRO A 25 21.94 22.65 -2.73
N GLU A 26 20.84 21.94 -2.51
CA GLU A 26 19.71 22.43 -1.71
C GLU A 26 19.53 21.55 -0.46
N GLU A 27 19.92 22.18 0.65
CA GLU A 27 19.48 22.05 2.04
C GLU A 27 19.22 20.66 2.64
N GLU A 28 20.03 20.35 3.66
CA GLU A 28 19.91 19.21 4.58
C GLU A 28 18.53 19.18 5.26
N GLN A 29 17.64 18.31 4.77
CA GLN A 29 16.56 17.77 5.58
C GLN A 29 16.90 16.33 5.94
N ASP A 30 17.11 16.10 7.24
CA ASP A 30 17.22 14.78 7.86
C ASP A 30 15.86 14.06 7.78
N GLU A 31 15.41 13.68 6.58
CA GLU A 31 14.41 12.64 6.41
C GLU A 31 15.17 11.32 6.23
N ALA A 32 15.10 10.47 7.25
CA ALA A 32 15.60 9.10 7.15
C ALA A 32 15.05 8.48 5.86
N PRO A 33 15.91 7.93 4.98
CA PRO A 33 15.43 7.33 3.76
C PRO A 33 14.43 6.25 4.16
N ILE A 34 13.21 6.35 3.63
CA ILE A 34 12.27 5.25 3.53
C ILE A 34 13.04 4.14 2.80
N THR A 35 13.75 3.32 3.58
CA THR A 35 14.68 2.33 3.07
C THR A 35 13.85 1.37 2.23
N ASP A 36 14.24 1.23 0.97
CA ASP A 36 13.78 0.24 0.01
C ASP A 36 13.32 -1.03 0.73
N VAL A 37 12.01 -1.11 0.98
CA VAL A 37 11.39 -2.32 1.48
C VAL A 37 11.47 -3.27 0.31
N SER A 38 12.56 -4.02 0.25
CA SER A 38 12.75 -5.12 -0.68
C SER A 38 11.64 -6.13 -0.42
N PHE A 39 10.52 -5.84 -1.07
CA PHE A 39 9.35 -6.66 -1.25
C PHE A 39 9.86 -8.02 -1.68
N GLY A 40 9.79 -9.02 -0.78
CA GLY A 40 10.33 -10.35 -1.04
C GLY A 40 9.87 -10.85 -2.43
N SER A 41 10.70 -11.68 -3.07
CA SER A 41 10.50 -12.27 -4.42
C SER A 41 9.07 -12.18 -4.96
N ALA A 42 8.90 -11.83 -6.23
CA ALA A 42 7.58 -11.74 -6.89
C ALA A 42 6.63 -12.91 -6.60
N GLU A 43 7.16 -14.12 -6.35
CA GLU A 43 6.38 -15.27 -5.89
C GLU A 43 5.78 -15.14 -4.49
N ALA A 44 6.51 -14.58 -3.53
CA ALA A 44 6.00 -14.29 -2.18
C ALA A 44 4.85 -13.28 -2.25
N HIS A 45 4.97 -12.27 -3.11
CA HIS A 45 3.90 -11.29 -3.35
C HIS A 45 2.66 -11.93 -3.97
N ARG A 46 2.82 -12.87 -4.89
CA ARG A 46 1.69 -13.63 -5.47
C ARG A 46 0.97 -14.44 -4.40
N LYS A 47 1.72 -15.18 -3.57
CA LYS A 47 1.14 -15.96 -2.47
C LYS A 47 0.38 -15.09 -1.46
N LEU A 48 0.93 -13.92 -1.12
CA LEU A 48 0.26 -12.96 -0.24
C LEU A 48 -1.03 -12.41 -0.85
N ARG A 49 -1.03 -12.10 -2.16
CA ARG A 49 -2.25 -11.68 -2.85
C ARG A 49 -3.31 -12.79 -2.86
N GLU A 50 -2.90 -14.01 -3.19
CA GLU A 50 -3.80 -15.17 -3.20
C GLU A 50 -4.44 -15.44 -1.82
N SER A 51 -3.66 -15.35 -0.74
CA SER A 51 -4.21 -15.50 0.61
C SER A 51 -5.17 -14.38 0.97
N LEU A 52 -4.84 -13.14 0.61
CA LEU A 52 -5.66 -11.97 0.89
C LEU A 52 -6.99 -12.04 0.12
N ASP A 53 -6.95 -12.44 -1.15
CA ASP A 53 -8.14 -12.65 -1.98
C ASP A 53 -9.07 -13.72 -1.38
N ALA A 54 -8.49 -14.82 -0.89
CA ALA A 54 -9.26 -15.88 -0.23
C ALA A 54 -9.94 -15.39 1.06
N GLU A 55 -9.23 -14.61 1.88
CA GLU A 55 -9.76 -14.02 3.10
C GLU A 55 -10.88 -13.00 2.81
N VAL A 56 -10.70 -12.16 1.80
CA VAL A 56 -11.71 -11.20 1.35
C VAL A 56 -12.96 -11.93 0.87
N ALA A 57 -12.82 -12.96 0.04
CA ALA A 57 -13.94 -13.77 -0.42
C ALA A 57 -14.69 -14.43 0.75
N ALA A 58 -13.97 -14.97 1.74
CA ALA A 58 -14.57 -15.55 2.95
C ALA A 58 -15.28 -14.49 3.80
N PHE A 59 -14.74 -13.28 3.93
CA PHE A 59 -15.36 -12.17 4.65
C PHE A 59 -16.69 -11.77 4.00
N LEU A 60 -16.72 -11.63 2.67
CA LEU A 60 -17.93 -11.32 1.91
C LEU A 60 -18.97 -12.45 2.01
N ALA A 61 -18.55 -13.72 1.92
CA ALA A 61 -19.44 -14.87 2.03
C ALA A 61 -20.08 -15.00 3.42
N ARG A 62 -19.38 -14.59 4.48
CA ARG A 62 -19.91 -14.51 5.85
C ARG A 62 -20.90 -13.36 6.08
N GLY A 63 -21.13 -12.52 5.06
CA GLY A 63 -22.02 -11.35 5.14
C GLY A 63 -21.30 -10.06 5.58
N GLY A 64 -19.97 -10.03 5.53
CA GLY A 64 -19.20 -8.80 5.70
C GLY A 64 -19.45 -7.82 4.56
N GLN A 65 -19.38 -6.52 4.85
CA GLN A 65 -19.61 -5.44 3.87
C GLN A 65 -18.39 -4.53 3.82
N ILE A 66 -17.96 -4.16 2.61
CA ILE A 66 -16.90 -3.19 2.39
C ILE A 66 -17.54 -1.80 2.39
N LYS A 67 -17.00 -0.89 3.20
CA LYS A 67 -17.42 0.51 3.26
C LYS A 67 -16.33 1.37 2.65
N THR A 68 -16.70 2.20 1.68
CA THR A 68 -15.83 3.26 1.17
C THR A 68 -15.86 4.42 2.15
N VAL A 69 -14.69 4.95 2.50
CA VAL A 69 -14.52 6.10 3.38
C VAL A 69 -13.88 7.20 2.54
N ASP A 70 -14.45 8.40 2.53
CA ASP A 70 -13.90 9.53 1.79
C ASP A 70 -12.62 10.05 2.47
N ASP A 71 -11.71 10.62 1.68
CA ASP A 71 -10.37 11.03 2.12
C ASP A 71 -10.36 12.06 3.27
N ASN A 72 -11.46 12.80 3.47
CA ASN A 72 -11.57 13.86 4.48
C ASN A 72 -12.39 13.46 5.72
N VAL A 73 -12.63 12.15 5.94
CA VAL A 73 -13.36 11.69 7.12
C VAL A 73 -12.42 11.59 8.32
N MET A 74 -12.37 12.67 9.11
CA MET A 74 -11.93 12.63 10.49
C MET A 74 -13.11 12.20 11.37
N GLY A 75 -12.96 11.12 12.14
CA GLY A 75 -13.94 10.78 13.17
C GLY A 75 -14.08 11.91 14.19
N ASP A 76 -15.27 12.09 14.80
CA ASP A 76 -15.43 13.01 15.94
C ASP A 76 -14.41 12.59 17.01
N PRO A 77 -13.43 13.46 17.34
CA PRO A 77 -12.39 13.09 18.28
C PRO A 77 -13.01 12.68 19.63
N PRO A 78 -12.40 11.73 20.34
CA PRO A 78 -12.93 11.24 21.61
C PRO A 78 -13.14 12.42 22.56
N ARG A 79 -14.38 12.59 23.03
CA ARG A 79 -14.71 13.68 23.95
C ARG A 79 -14.00 13.48 25.26
N LYS A 80 -13.58 14.59 25.88
CA LYS A 80 -12.98 14.57 27.22
C LYS A 80 -13.92 13.84 28.19
N PRO A 81 -13.42 12.90 29.00
CA PRO A 81 -14.25 12.25 30.01
C PRO A 81 -14.72 13.31 31.01
N GLN A 82 -16.03 13.33 31.28
CA GLN A 82 -16.57 14.11 32.40
C GLN A 82 -16.15 13.41 33.70
N THR A 83 -15.36 14.09 34.53
CA THR A 83 -15.00 13.57 35.85
C THR A 83 -16.21 13.78 36.76
N SER A 84 -16.77 12.69 37.31
CA SER A 84 -17.83 12.76 38.34
C SER A 84 -17.25 12.55 39.74
N TYR A 85 -15.97 12.86 39.91
CA TYR A 85 -15.30 12.76 41.19
C TYR A 85 -15.68 13.99 42.04
N GLY A 86 -16.43 13.76 43.13
CA GLY A 86 -16.91 14.82 44.03
C GLY A 86 -18.38 15.23 43.86
N SER A 87 -19.14 14.61 42.94
CA SER A 87 -20.60 14.79 42.85
C SER A 87 -21.40 13.99 43.88
N ARG A 88 -20.71 13.10 44.62
CA ARG A 88 -21.26 12.35 45.75
C ARG A 88 -20.76 13.01 47.04
N PRO A 89 -21.67 13.48 47.92
CA PRO A 89 -21.27 13.96 49.23
C PRO A 89 -20.59 12.83 50.02
N ILE A 90 -19.56 13.19 50.79
CA ILE A 90 -18.84 12.30 51.71
C ILE A 90 -19.60 12.15 53.03
#